data_AF-A0AAQ2EVK1-F1
#
_entry.id   AF-A0AAQ2EVK1-F1
#
_cell.length_a   1.000
_cell.length_b   1.000
_cell.length_c   1.000
_cell.angle_alpha   90.00
_cell.angle_beta   90.00
_cell.angle_gamma   90.00
#
_symmetry.space_group_name_H-M   'P 1'
#
loop_
_entity.id
_entity.type
_entity.pdbx_description
1 polymer ?
#
loop_
_entity_poly.entity_id
_entity_poly.type
_entity_poly.pdbx_seq_one_letter_code
_entity_poly.pdbx_strand_id
1 'polypeptide(L)'
;MSEEIEEQIEGMVDKDKKYRDRLIANIKHKKDHPFHNGIHMAAHHLISKEAVNVAQLGSLLIHRGYNINLVENLVFLPSTLQGACQLRVQLHRGDHTYALPKQEAYHDQVASGINKIKSDLKKCTPRTQKDTSEIQNILDLESKAILKKVAEFRVPLSSVFRNFKPSSKIGCSNNNEIDECEEQVTRCNHERKHVGQINYLYPYGNVRKVPQEIKYEKSYYKLKVGN
;
A
#
# COMPACT_ATOMS: atom_id res chain seq x y z
N MET A 1 -1.43 47.89 13.11
CA MET A 1 -1.40 46.68 12.26
C MET A 1 -1.50 45.49 13.18
N SER A 2 -2.67 44.87 13.27
CA SER A 2 -2.80 43.57 13.93
C SER A 2 -2.18 42.52 13.01
N GLU A 3 -1.08 41.91 13.43
CA GLU A 3 -0.60 40.68 12.81
C GLU A 3 -1.72 39.65 12.98
N GLU A 4 -2.37 39.27 11.87
CA GLU A 4 -3.21 38.07 11.87
C GLU A 4 -2.30 36.90 12.23
N ILE A 5 -2.47 36.35 13.44
CA ILE A 5 -1.81 35.10 13.82
C ILE A 5 -2.40 34.03 12.92
N GLU A 6 -1.65 33.61 11.90
CA GLU A 6 -2.08 32.53 11.02
C GLU A 6 -2.18 31.23 11.80
N GLU A 7 -3.38 30.64 11.79
CA GLU A 7 -3.65 29.39 12.49
C GLU A 7 -2.86 28.25 11.84
N GLN A 8 -1.95 27.66 12.61
CA GLN A 8 -1.16 26.50 12.21
C GLN A 8 -2.03 25.24 12.24
N ILE A 9 -1.88 24.39 11.24
CA ILE A 9 -2.60 23.14 11.12
C ILE A 9 -1.67 22.00 11.53
N GLU A 10 -2.01 21.33 12.63
CA GLU A 10 -1.31 20.13 13.05
C GLU A 10 -1.55 18.95 12.10
N GLY A 11 -0.52 18.12 11.95
CA GLY A 11 -0.52 16.93 11.14
C GLY A 11 -1.18 15.74 11.86
N MET A 12 -1.35 14.65 11.10
CA MET A 12 -1.90 13.39 11.59
C MET A 12 -1.08 12.24 11.03
N VAL A 13 -0.38 11.53 11.91
CA VAL A 13 0.43 10.34 11.58
C VAL A 13 -0.26 9.02 11.96
N ASP A 14 -1.41 9.10 12.61
CA ASP A 14 -2.27 7.96 12.90
C ASP A 14 -3.22 7.66 11.76
N LYS A 15 -3.51 6.37 11.57
CA LYS A 15 -4.52 5.92 10.59
C LYS A 15 -5.90 6.34 11.09
N ASP A 16 -6.62 7.14 10.31
CA ASP A 16 -8.00 7.48 10.62
C ASP A 16 -8.97 6.37 10.16
N LYS A 17 -10.29 6.60 10.29
CA LYS A 17 -11.30 5.63 9.80
C LYS A 17 -11.74 5.91 8.35
N LYS A 18 -11.26 7.00 7.73
CA LYS A 18 -11.77 7.53 6.46
C LYS A 18 -10.79 7.36 5.29
N TYR A 19 -9.52 7.01 5.52
CA TYR A 19 -8.50 6.88 4.47
C TYR A 19 -8.94 5.92 3.36
N ARG A 20 -9.57 4.80 3.75
CA ARG A 20 -10.12 3.84 2.78
C ARG A 20 -11.21 4.47 1.94
N ASP A 21 -12.14 5.19 2.55
CA ASP A 21 -13.24 5.83 1.84
C ASP A 21 -12.75 6.92 0.88
N ARG A 22 -11.69 7.67 1.26
CA ARG A 22 -11.03 8.63 0.37
C ARG A 22 -10.44 7.92 -0.86
N LEU A 23 -9.79 6.78 -0.66
CA LEU A 23 -9.24 6.00 -1.76
C LEU A 23 -10.34 5.42 -2.66
N ILE A 24 -11.44 4.90 -2.08
CA ILE A 24 -12.62 4.45 -2.83
C ILE A 24 -13.23 5.60 -3.64
N ALA A 25 -13.34 6.80 -3.05
CA ALA A 25 -13.86 7.97 -3.76
C ALA A 25 -13.00 8.32 -4.99
N ASN A 26 -11.67 8.18 -4.90
CA ASN A 26 -10.76 8.48 -6.01
C ASN A 26 -10.84 7.49 -7.19
N ILE A 27 -11.31 6.26 -6.94
CA ILE A 27 -11.59 5.26 -8.00
C ILE A 27 -13.04 5.22 -8.44
N LYS A 28 -13.95 6.01 -7.85
CA LYS A 28 -15.39 5.86 -8.06
C LYS A 28 -15.79 5.85 -9.55
N HIS A 29 -15.12 6.67 -10.37
CA HIS A 29 -15.40 6.79 -11.80
C HIS A 29 -14.54 5.86 -12.68
N LYS A 30 -13.55 5.16 -12.11
CA LYS A 30 -12.65 4.26 -12.83
C LYS A 30 -13.25 2.85 -12.89
N LYS A 31 -14.33 2.67 -13.66
CA LYS A 31 -15.08 1.40 -13.72
C LYS A 31 -14.21 0.17 -14.03
N ASP A 32 -13.11 0.36 -14.74
CA ASP A 32 -12.15 -0.69 -15.06
C ASP A 32 -11.11 -0.94 -13.96
N HIS A 33 -11.21 -0.32 -12.79
CA HIS A 33 -10.28 -0.55 -11.67
C HIS A 33 -10.51 -1.95 -11.05
N PRO A 34 -9.45 -2.70 -10.66
CA PRO A 34 -9.57 -4.04 -10.07
C PRO A 34 -10.61 -4.19 -8.95
N PHE A 35 -10.69 -3.18 -8.08
CA PHE A 35 -11.64 -3.12 -6.97
C PHE A 35 -13.11 -3.25 -7.44
N HIS A 36 -13.48 -2.60 -8.54
CA HIS A 36 -14.85 -2.66 -9.08
C HIS A 36 -15.10 -3.92 -9.91
N ASN A 37 -14.05 -4.70 -10.15
CA ASN A 37 -14.07 -5.90 -11.00
C ASN A 37 -13.79 -7.17 -10.18
N GLY A 38 -14.24 -7.17 -8.92
CA GLY A 38 -14.31 -8.35 -8.07
C GLY A 38 -12.97 -8.83 -7.51
N ILE A 39 -11.93 -8.00 -7.56
CA ILE A 39 -10.69 -8.27 -6.84
C ILE A 39 -10.78 -7.62 -5.46
N HIS A 40 -10.63 -8.43 -4.42
CA HIS A 40 -10.50 -7.95 -3.05
C HIS A 40 -9.22 -7.11 -2.93
N MET A 41 -9.39 -5.79 -2.73
CA MET A 41 -8.28 -4.85 -2.53
C MET A 41 -8.34 -4.18 -1.14
N ALA A 42 -7.20 -4.16 -0.47
CA ALA A 42 -6.97 -3.44 0.76
C ALA A 42 -6.27 -2.12 0.49
N ALA A 43 -6.63 -1.08 1.25
CA ALA A 43 -5.89 0.18 1.25
C ALA A 43 -4.61 -0.02 2.08
N HIS A 44 -3.49 0.46 1.55
CA HIS A 44 -2.18 0.36 2.15
C HIS A 44 -1.54 1.74 2.22
N HIS A 45 -0.98 2.10 3.37
CA HIS A 45 -0.20 3.31 3.56
C HIS A 45 1.26 3.06 3.16
N LEU A 46 1.75 3.85 2.19
CA LEU A 46 3.13 3.71 1.69
C LEU A 46 4.14 4.18 2.74
N ILE A 47 3.94 5.36 3.30
CA ILE A 47 4.53 5.75 4.56
C ILE A 47 3.55 5.34 5.64
N SER A 48 3.88 4.33 6.44
CA SER A 48 3.01 3.81 7.49
C SER A 48 3.32 4.43 8.85
N LYS A 49 2.35 4.37 9.78
CA LYS A 49 2.56 4.78 11.18
C LYS A 49 3.75 4.05 11.80
N GLU A 50 3.85 2.76 11.53
CA GLU A 50 4.93 1.89 12.03
C GLU A 50 6.29 2.40 11.55
N ALA A 51 6.43 2.77 10.27
CA ALA A 51 7.67 3.34 9.74
C ALA A 51 7.98 4.73 10.34
N VAL A 52 6.97 5.59 10.55
CA VAL A 52 7.13 6.89 11.22
C VAL A 52 7.63 6.72 12.66
N ASN A 53 7.13 5.71 13.37
CA ASN A 53 7.57 5.38 14.72
C ASN A 53 9.02 4.90 14.74
N VAL A 54 9.39 3.97 13.85
CA VAL A 54 10.77 3.47 13.71
C VAL A 54 11.73 4.63 13.39
N ALA A 55 11.34 5.57 12.52
CA ALA A 55 12.17 6.73 12.21
C ALA A 55 12.21 7.80 13.33
N GLN A 56 11.35 7.70 14.33
CA GLN A 56 11.19 8.68 15.41
C GLN A 56 10.91 10.10 14.87
N LEU A 57 10.08 10.21 13.83
CA LEU A 57 9.74 11.49 13.18
C LEU A 57 8.33 11.99 13.52
N GLY A 58 7.55 11.26 14.31
CA GLY A 58 6.14 11.58 14.59
C GLY A 58 5.90 13.04 14.99
N SER A 59 6.60 13.53 16.03
CA SER A 59 6.45 14.92 16.49
C SER A 59 6.80 15.96 15.44
N LEU A 60 7.85 15.72 14.63
CA LEU A 60 8.21 16.62 13.54
C LEU A 60 7.12 16.66 12.48
N LEU A 61 6.61 15.49 12.06
CA LEU A 61 5.59 15.40 11.03
C LEU A 61 4.26 16.04 11.47
N ILE A 62 3.87 15.83 12.74
CA ILE A 62 2.69 16.47 13.34
C ILE A 62 2.86 17.99 13.36
N HIS A 63 3.96 18.49 13.92
CA HIS A 63 4.18 19.94 14.03
C HIS A 63 4.30 20.66 12.67
N ARG A 64 4.63 19.93 11.61
CA ARG A 64 4.72 20.47 10.25
C ARG A 64 3.44 20.30 9.42
N GLY A 65 2.40 19.66 9.96
CA GLY A 65 1.11 19.55 9.26
C GLY A 65 1.02 18.41 8.23
N TYR A 66 1.89 17.39 8.32
CA TYR A 66 1.81 16.21 7.44
C TYR A 66 0.60 15.35 7.79
N ASN A 67 -0.17 14.92 6.79
CA ASN A 67 -1.28 13.99 6.98
C ASN A 67 -1.05 12.69 6.21
N ILE A 68 -0.84 11.60 6.97
CA ILE A 68 -0.58 10.26 6.44
C ILE A 68 -1.77 9.66 5.69
N ASN A 69 -2.99 10.17 5.92
CA ASN A 69 -4.24 9.59 5.43
C ASN A 69 -4.74 10.20 4.10
N LEU A 70 -3.94 11.05 3.46
CA LEU A 70 -4.23 11.59 2.14
C LEU A 70 -3.94 10.56 1.04
N VAL A 71 -4.65 10.66 -0.08
CA VAL A 71 -4.63 9.65 -1.15
C VAL A 71 -3.24 9.52 -1.79
N GLU A 72 -2.44 10.57 -1.73
CA GLU A 72 -1.06 10.66 -2.16
C GLU A 72 -0.10 9.76 -1.36
N ASN A 73 -0.54 9.23 -0.22
CA ASN A 73 0.20 8.24 0.56
C ASN A 73 -0.47 6.85 0.56
N LEU A 74 -1.55 6.68 -0.19
CA LEU A 74 -2.35 5.46 -0.20
C LEU A 74 -2.21 4.71 -1.52
N VAL A 75 -2.37 3.39 -1.47
CA VAL A 75 -2.49 2.55 -2.66
C VAL A 75 -3.44 1.39 -2.38
N PHE A 76 -4.16 0.96 -3.41
CA PHE A 76 -4.87 -0.31 -3.39
C PHE A 76 -3.95 -1.46 -3.77
N LEU A 77 -3.87 -2.47 -2.91
CA LEU A 77 -3.17 -3.72 -3.18
C LEU A 77 -4.13 -4.92 -3.02
N PRO A 78 -3.96 -5.99 -3.80
CA PRO A 78 -4.80 -7.18 -3.67
C PRO A 78 -4.57 -7.84 -2.31
N SER A 79 -5.64 -8.25 -1.65
CA SER A 79 -5.61 -8.89 -0.33
C SER A 79 -5.86 -10.39 -0.37
N THR A 80 -5.93 -10.97 -1.58
CA THR A 80 -6.07 -12.42 -1.82
C THR A 80 -5.02 -12.89 -2.81
N LEU A 81 -4.60 -14.16 -2.71
CA LEU A 81 -3.54 -14.70 -3.56
C LEU A 81 -3.95 -14.72 -5.03
N GLN A 82 -5.20 -15.08 -5.35
CA GLN A 82 -5.73 -15.10 -6.71
C GLN A 82 -5.81 -13.70 -7.29
N GLY A 83 -6.17 -12.70 -6.49
CA GLY A 83 -6.12 -11.28 -6.88
C GLY A 83 -4.69 -10.84 -7.22
N ALA A 84 -3.72 -11.13 -6.36
CA ALA A 84 -2.30 -10.84 -6.61
C ALA A 84 -1.77 -11.59 -7.84
N CYS A 85 -2.21 -12.83 -8.02
CA CYS A 85 -1.86 -13.68 -9.15
C CYS A 85 -2.36 -13.09 -10.48
N GLN A 86 -3.65 -12.74 -10.54
CA GLN A 86 -4.31 -12.09 -11.69
C GLN A 86 -3.65 -10.76 -12.07
N LEU A 87 -3.38 -9.92 -11.07
CA LEU A 87 -2.83 -8.57 -11.29
C LEU A 87 -1.32 -8.56 -11.55
N ARG A 88 -0.62 -9.62 -11.14
CA ARG A 88 0.86 -9.74 -11.16
C ARG A 88 1.56 -8.65 -10.35
N VAL A 89 0.99 -8.35 -9.19
CA VAL A 89 1.51 -7.38 -8.20
C VAL A 89 1.64 -8.05 -6.83
N GLN A 90 2.34 -7.42 -5.91
CA GLN A 90 2.52 -7.97 -4.56
C GLN A 90 1.19 -8.06 -3.80
N LEU A 91 1.06 -9.11 -2.99
CA LEU A 91 -0.04 -9.31 -2.04
C LEU A 91 0.11 -8.36 -0.85
N HIS A 92 -0.99 -7.76 -0.41
CA HIS A 92 -1.07 -7.05 0.86
C HIS A 92 -1.77 -7.92 1.91
N ARG A 93 -0.95 -8.65 2.67
CA ARG A 93 -1.38 -9.50 3.78
C ARG A 93 -0.22 -9.68 4.77
N GLY A 94 -0.51 -9.59 6.06
CA GLY A 94 0.49 -9.64 7.13
C GLY A 94 0.99 -8.26 7.57
N ASP A 95 1.98 -8.26 8.46
CA ASP A 95 2.59 -7.10 9.11
C ASP A 95 3.87 -6.61 8.42
N HIS A 96 4.18 -7.18 7.25
CA HIS A 96 5.34 -6.84 6.42
C HIS A 96 6.71 -7.02 7.11
N THR A 97 6.81 -8.00 8.01
CA THR A 97 8.04 -8.37 8.74
C THR A 97 9.05 -9.16 7.91
N TYR A 98 8.65 -9.70 6.75
CA TYR A 98 9.56 -10.45 5.90
C TYR A 98 10.66 -9.56 5.30
N ALA A 99 11.91 -10.02 5.39
CA ALA A 99 13.08 -9.35 4.84
C ALA A 99 13.93 -10.31 4.00
N LEU A 100 14.53 -9.80 2.93
CA LEU A 100 15.55 -10.54 2.17
C LEU A 100 16.88 -10.54 2.93
N PRO A 101 17.77 -11.51 2.68
CA PRO A 101 19.12 -11.47 3.21
C PRO A 101 19.80 -10.13 2.92
N LYS A 102 20.38 -9.50 3.96
CA LYS A 102 21.05 -8.18 3.90
C LYS A 102 20.11 -7.01 3.56
N GLN A 103 18.81 -7.16 3.75
CA GLN A 103 17.83 -6.08 3.65
C GLN A 103 17.01 -6.01 4.94
N GLU A 104 16.46 -4.83 5.23
CA GLU A 104 15.53 -4.64 6.34
C GLU A 104 14.10 -5.03 5.90
N ALA A 105 13.19 -5.18 6.86
CA ALA A 105 11.77 -5.37 6.57
C ALA A 105 11.15 -4.08 5.98
N TYR A 106 9.92 -4.16 5.47
CA TYR A 106 9.28 -3.05 4.77
C TYR A 106 9.29 -1.74 5.59
N HIS A 107 8.84 -1.80 6.84
CA HIS A 107 8.69 -0.61 7.69
C HIS A 107 10.04 0.04 8.00
N ASP A 108 11.09 -0.76 8.21
CA ASP A 108 12.45 -0.27 8.44
C ASP A 108 13.04 0.36 7.18
N GLN A 109 12.83 -0.25 6.00
CA GLN A 109 13.29 0.34 4.74
C GLN A 109 12.60 1.68 4.43
N VAL A 110 11.30 1.80 4.74
CA VAL A 110 10.56 3.07 4.64
C VAL A 110 11.09 4.09 5.65
N ALA A 111 11.33 3.68 6.90
CA ALA A 111 11.92 4.52 7.95
C ALA A 111 13.31 5.05 7.54
N SER A 112 14.15 4.19 6.99
CA SER A 112 15.45 4.53 6.40
C SER A 112 15.31 5.51 5.22
N GLY A 113 14.26 5.38 4.41
CA GLY A 113 13.93 6.33 3.33
C GLY A 113 13.61 7.73 3.84
N ILE A 114 12.63 7.84 4.76
CA ILE A 114 12.22 9.13 5.33
C ILE A 114 13.34 9.77 6.17
N ASN A 115 14.22 8.99 6.81
CA ASN A 115 15.37 9.51 7.52
C ASN A 115 16.40 10.18 6.61
N LYS A 116 16.55 9.72 5.35
CA LYS A 116 17.47 10.35 4.38
C LYS A 116 17.05 11.76 3.99
N ILE A 117 15.74 12.02 4.00
CA ILE A 117 15.16 13.35 3.69
C ILE A 117 14.87 14.18 4.95
N LYS A 118 15.23 13.70 6.14
CA LYS A 118 14.93 14.35 7.44
C LYS A 118 15.42 15.80 7.52
N SER A 119 16.58 16.10 6.93
CA SER A 119 17.10 17.47 6.91
C SER A 119 16.18 18.43 6.17
N ASP A 120 15.52 17.96 5.11
CA ASP A 120 14.64 18.77 4.28
C ASP A 120 13.29 18.93 4.99
N LEU A 121 12.77 17.86 5.60
CA LEU A 121 11.55 17.91 6.42
C LEU A 121 11.67 18.91 7.59
N LYS A 122 12.86 19.07 8.17
CA LYS A 122 13.09 20.05 9.26
C LYS A 122 13.00 21.50 8.78
N LYS A 123 13.38 21.77 7.53
CA LYS A 123 13.37 23.10 6.91
C LYS A 123 11.98 23.55 6.50
N CYS A 124 11.03 22.61 6.33
CA CYS A 124 9.66 22.96 5.97
C CYS A 124 9.04 23.91 6.98
N THR A 125 8.24 24.84 6.49
CA THR A 125 7.38 25.69 7.34
C THR A 125 6.23 24.86 7.93
N PRO A 126 5.71 25.21 9.13
CA PRO A 126 4.43 24.69 9.59
C PRO A 126 3.32 25.03 8.61
N ARG A 127 2.44 24.07 8.33
CA ARG A 127 1.28 24.28 7.46
C ARG A 127 0.32 25.30 8.07
N THR A 128 -0.17 26.24 7.26
CA THR A 128 -1.26 27.16 7.62
C THR A 128 -2.44 26.99 6.67
N GLN A 129 -3.53 27.75 6.87
CA GLN A 129 -4.69 27.74 5.97
C GLN A 129 -4.39 28.34 4.57
N LYS A 130 -3.40 29.24 4.46
CA LYS A 130 -3.03 29.94 3.22
C LYS A 130 -1.87 29.27 2.46
N ASP A 131 -1.05 28.47 3.15
CA ASP A 131 0.16 27.87 2.59
C ASP A 131 -0.05 26.44 2.06
N THR A 132 0.65 26.12 0.97
CA THR A 132 0.74 24.78 0.41
C THR A 132 1.65 23.90 1.25
N SER A 133 1.23 22.68 1.55
CA SER A 133 1.93 21.81 2.50
C SER A 133 3.26 21.27 1.97
N GLU A 134 4.35 22.04 2.10
CA GLU A 134 5.71 21.66 1.68
C GLU A 134 6.10 20.25 2.15
N ILE A 135 5.86 19.95 3.43
CA ILE A 135 6.17 18.64 3.99
C ILE A 135 5.35 17.52 3.33
N GLN A 136 4.10 17.79 2.97
CA GLN A 136 3.25 16.83 2.27
C GLN A 136 3.83 16.55 0.89
N ASN A 137 4.20 17.58 0.13
CA ASN A 137 4.76 17.42 -1.21
C ASN A 137 6.03 16.56 -1.20
N ILE A 138 6.92 16.78 -0.23
CA ILE A 138 8.14 15.98 -0.08
C ILE A 138 7.80 14.52 0.24
N LEU A 139 6.89 14.27 1.18
CA LEU A 139 6.54 12.90 1.58
C LEU A 139 5.70 12.19 0.52
N ASP A 140 4.90 12.89 -0.27
CA ASP A 140 4.16 12.33 -1.41
C ASP A 140 5.12 11.86 -2.52
N LEU A 141 6.25 12.55 -2.72
CA LEU A 141 7.31 12.10 -3.61
C LEU A 141 7.97 10.83 -3.08
N GLU A 142 8.23 10.75 -1.77
CA GLU A 142 8.76 9.54 -1.15
C GLU A 142 7.76 8.37 -1.22
N SER A 143 6.46 8.61 -1.03
CA SER A 143 5.41 7.60 -1.23
C SER A 143 5.43 7.04 -2.65
N LYS A 144 5.57 7.89 -3.67
CA LYS A 144 5.75 7.44 -5.07
C LYS A 144 7.02 6.59 -5.25
N ALA A 145 8.12 6.97 -4.61
CA ALA A 145 9.37 6.22 -4.66
C ALA A 145 9.26 4.84 -3.99
N ILE A 146 8.59 4.77 -2.83
CA ILE A 146 8.27 3.51 -2.12
C ILE A 146 7.40 2.63 -3.01
N LEU A 147 6.33 3.18 -3.59
CA LEU A 147 5.43 2.42 -4.45
C LEU A 147 6.18 1.84 -5.66
N LYS A 148 7.11 2.60 -6.25
CA LYS A 148 7.95 2.09 -7.34
C LYS A 148 8.75 0.87 -6.90
N LYS A 149 9.38 0.90 -5.72
CA LYS A 149 10.13 -0.26 -5.18
C LYS A 149 9.23 -1.46 -4.92
N VAL A 150 8.01 -1.24 -4.41
CA VAL A 150 6.99 -2.30 -4.23
C VAL A 150 6.56 -2.87 -5.58
N ALA A 151 6.23 -2.03 -6.57
CA ALA A 151 5.84 -2.48 -7.91
C ALA A 151 6.95 -3.25 -8.64
N GLU A 152 8.21 -2.90 -8.39
CA GLU A 152 9.40 -3.58 -8.92
C GLU A 152 9.82 -4.81 -8.11
N PHE A 153 9.08 -5.17 -7.05
CA PHE A 153 9.40 -6.29 -6.16
C PHE A 153 10.81 -6.19 -5.54
N ARG A 154 11.27 -4.95 -5.30
CA ARG A 154 12.54 -4.64 -4.62
C ARG A 154 12.39 -4.60 -3.12
N VAL A 155 11.21 -4.20 -2.65
CA VAL A 155 10.83 -4.26 -1.23
C VAL A 155 9.69 -5.27 -1.11
N PRO A 156 9.91 -6.43 -0.47
CA PRO A 156 8.89 -7.45 -0.32
C PRO A 156 7.84 -7.03 0.72
N LEU A 157 6.56 -7.31 0.44
CA LEU A 157 5.46 -7.15 1.41
C LEU A 157 5.11 -8.46 2.11
N SER A 158 5.53 -9.60 1.55
CA SER A 158 5.37 -10.93 2.11
C SER A 158 6.51 -11.84 1.62
N SER A 159 6.68 -12.98 2.26
CA SER A 159 7.64 -14.02 1.89
C SER A 159 7.42 -14.59 0.49
N VAL A 160 6.16 -14.73 0.08
CA VAL A 160 5.75 -15.28 -1.22
C VAL A 160 5.77 -14.23 -2.36
N PHE A 161 6.29 -13.02 -2.12
CA PHE A 161 6.26 -11.92 -3.10
C PHE A 161 6.81 -12.31 -4.49
N ARG A 162 7.83 -13.18 -4.55
CA ARG A 162 8.45 -13.62 -5.81
C ARG A 162 7.47 -14.38 -6.70
N ASN A 163 6.49 -15.06 -6.12
CA ASN A 163 5.51 -15.85 -6.85
C ASN A 163 4.65 -14.96 -7.76
N PHE A 164 4.45 -13.69 -7.37
CA PHE A 164 3.62 -12.73 -8.10
C PHE A 164 4.38 -11.87 -9.10
N LYS A 165 5.73 -11.94 -9.16
CA LYS A 165 6.52 -11.22 -10.17
C LYS A 165 5.98 -11.52 -11.58
N PRO A 166 5.90 -10.53 -12.50
CA PRO A 166 5.38 -10.77 -13.85
C PRO A 166 6.09 -11.90 -14.63
N SER A 167 7.39 -12.12 -14.36
CA SER A 167 8.18 -13.20 -14.96
C SER A 167 8.00 -14.57 -14.29
N SER A 168 7.40 -14.63 -13.10
CA SER A 168 7.19 -15.89 -12.38
C SER A 168 6.07 -16.71 -13.02
N LYS A 169 6.26 -18.02 -13.10
CA LYS A 169 5.23 -18.97 -13.53
C LYS A 169 4.39 -19.51 -12.36
N ILE A 170 4.72 -19.18 -11.12
CA ILE A 170 4.11 -19.75 -9.91
C ILE A 170 2.73 -19.13 -9.63
N GLY A 171 2.67 -17.82 -9.36
CA GLY A 171 1.42 -17.15 -9.00
C GLY A 171 0.91 -17.54 -7.60
N CYS A 172 -0.37 -17.85 -7.45
CA CYS A 172 -0.96 -18.23 -6.15
C CYS A 172 -0.68 -19.67 -5.72
N SER A 173 0.07 -20.45 -6.50
CA SER A 173 0.35 -21.87 -6.20
C SER A 173 -0.89 -22.75 -5.92
N ASN A 174 -2.06 -22.35 -6.44
CA ASN A 174 -3.36 -22.99 -6.19
C ASN A 174 -3.84 -22.96 -4.73
N ASN A 175 -3.22 -22.13 -3.89
CA ASN A 175 -3.50 -22.02 -2.46
C ASN A 175 -4.23 -20.71 -2.13
N ASN A 176 -4.72 -20.62 -0.90
CA ASN A 176 -5.46 -19.46 -0.39
C ASN A 176 -4.72 -18.72 0.73
N GLU A 177 -3.75 -19.37 1.36
CA GLU A 177 -2.95 -18.84 2.45
C GLU A 177 -1.46 -18.75 2.10
N ILE A 178 -0.75 -17.86 2.81
CA ILE A 178 0.68 -17.61 2.55
C ILE A 178 1.53 -18.82 2.92
N ASP A 179 1.28 -19.42 4.07
CA ASP A 179 1.97 -20.61 4.59
C ASP A 179 1.86 -21.79 3.62
N GLU A 180 0.65 -22.09 3.13
CA GLU A 180 0.41 -23.10 2.10
C GLU A 180 1.23 -22.83 0.82
N CYS A 181 1.36 -21.56 0.43
CA CYS A 181 2.18 -21.14 -0.72
C CYS A 181 3.69 -21.24 -0.50
N GLU A 182 4.15 -21.20 0.75
CA GLU A 182 5.56 -21.38 1.10
C GLU A 182 5.94 -22.85 1.06
N GLU A 183 5.09 -23.72 1.58
CA GLU A 183 5.30 -25.17 1.62
C GLU A 183 5.22 -25.81 0.24
N GLN A 184 4.29 -25.35 -0.60
CA GLN A 184 4.04 -25.91 -1.92
C GLN A 184 4.21 -24.83 -2.99
N VAL A 185 5.26 -24.99 -3.81
CA VAL A 185 5.56 -24.08 -4.92
C VAL A 185 5.25 -24.78 -6.25
N THR A 186 4.02 -24.62 -6.71
CA THR A 186 3.53 -25.17 -7.97
C THR A 186 3.05 -24.05 -8.91
N ARG A 187 2.98 -24.35 -10.20
CA ARG A 187 2.38 -23.43 -11.16
C ARG A 187 0.89 -23.33 -10.90
N CYS A 188 0.37 -22.10 -10.87
CA CYS A 188 -1.07 -21.84 -10.86
C CYS A 188 -1.76 -22.54 -12.04
N ASN A 189 -2.74 -23.39 -11.75
CA ASN A 189 -3.54 -24.17 -12.71
C ASN A 189 -4.39 -23.26 -13.61
N HIS A 190 -4.68 -22.04 -13.16
CA HIS A 190 -5.40 -21.03 -13.93
C HIS A 190 -4.46 -20.17 -14.80
N GLU A 191 -3.18 -20.51 -14.87
CA GLU A 191 -2.17 -19.75 -15.62
C GLU A 191 -2.15 -18.25 -15.26
N ARG A 192 -2.45 -17.95 -13.99
CA ARG A 192 -2.58 -16.59 -13.46
C ARG A 192 -3.73 -15.78 -14.09
N LYS A 193 -4.76 -16.46 -14.58
CA LYS A 193 -6.02 -15.90 -15.11
C LYS A 193 -7.19 -16.44 -14.28
N HIS A 194 -7.55 -15.71 -13.23
CA HIS A 194 -8.58 -16.09 -12.27
C HIS A 194 -9.98 -15.52 -12.61
N VAL A 195 -10.21 -15.07 -13.84
CA VAL A 195 -11.51 -14.54 -14.29
C VAL A 195 -12.60 -15.62 -14.16
N GLY A 196 -13.77 -15.24 -13.64
CA GLY A 196 -14.90 -16.13 -13.37
C GLY A 196 -14.78 -16.92 -12.06
N GLN A 197 -13.66 -16.83 -11.34
CA GLN A 197 -13.52 -17.51 -10.05
C GLN A 197 -14.15 -16.71 -8.92
N ILE A 198 -14.84 -17.42 -8.04
CA ILE A 198 -15.29 -16.89 -6.76
C ILE A 198 -14.11 -16.91 -5.79
N ASN A 199 -13.81 -15.75 -5.22
CA ASN A 199 -12.73 -15.57 -4.28
C ASN A 199 -13.27 -15.01 -2.96
N TYR A 200 -12.72 -15.49 -1.85
CA TYR A 200 -13.11 -15.11 -0.49
C TYR A 200 -11.96 -14.37 0.17
N LEU A 201 -12.25 -13.21 0.78
CA LEU A 201 -11.23 -12.45 1.50
C LEU A 201 -10.61 -13.23 2.69
N TYR A 202 -11.41 -14.09 3.34
CA TYR A 202 -11.01 -14.92 4.48
C TYR A 202 -11.63 -16.33 4.33
N PRO A 203 -11.04 -17.20 3.49
CA PRO A 203 -11.66 -18.48 3.15
C PRO A 203 -11.74 -19.44 4.34
N TYR A 204 -10.85 -19.32 5.32
CA TYR A 204 -10.82 -20.13 6.54
C TYR A 204 -11.27 -19.38 7.81
N GLY A 205 -11.69 -18.12 7.67
CA GLY A 205 -12.19 -17.36 8.81
C GLY A 205 -13.51 -17.93 9.33
N ASN A 206 -13.67 -17.97 10.66
CA ASN A 206 -14.94 -18.31 11.33
C ASN A 206 -16.02 -17.23 11.15
N VAL A 207 -15.64 -16.07 10.58
CA VAL A 207 -16.53 -14.95 10.24
C VAL A 207 -17.16 -15.11 8.87
N ARG A 208 -18.18 -14.28 8.57
CA ARG A 208 -18.85 -14.24 7.27
C ARG A 208 -17.82 -14.06 6.15
N LYS A 209 -17.70 -15.09 5.30
CA LYS A 209 -16.90 -15.05 4.08
C LYS A 209 -17.54 -14.06 3.10
N VAL A 210 -16.74 -13.19 2.49
CA VAL A 210 -17.20 -12.21 1.49
C VAL A 210 -16.83 -12.73 0.10
N PRO A 211 -17.77 -13.37 -0.64
CA PRO A 211 -17.49 -13.83 -1.99
C PRO A 211 -17.44 -12.66 -2.96
N GLN A 212 -16.48 -12.68 -3.88
CA GLN A 212 -16.48 -11.85 -5.07
C GLN A 212 -16.06 -12.69 -6.27
N GLU A 213 -16.80 -12.58 -7.36
CA GLU A 213 -16.40 -13.16 -8.64
C GLU A 213 -15.42 -12.21 -9.33
N ILE A 214 -14.22 -12.70 -9.67
CA ILE A 214 -13.20 -11.91 -10.37
C ILE A 214 -13.67 -11.69 -11.82
N LYS A 215 -13.90 -10.43 -12.19
CA LYS A 215 -14.30 -10.00 -13.54
C LYS A 215 -13.21 -9.20 -14.26
N TYR A 216 -12.07 -9.00 -13.61
CA TYR A 216 -10.98 -8.19 -14.14
C TYR A 216 -10.20 -8.95 -15.23
N GLU A 217 -10.45 -8.62 -16.50
CA GLU A 217 -9.89 -9.36 -17.64
C GLU A 217 -8.42 -9.07 -17.93
N LYS A 218 -7.91 -7.90 -17.52
CA LYS A 218 -6.51 -7.54 -17.75
C LYS A 218 -5.60 -8.41 -16.87
N SER A 219 -4.55 -8.98 -17.47
CA SER A 219 -3.59 -9.86 -16.79
C SER A 219 -2.38 -9.12 -16.21
N TYR A 220 -2.42 -7.79 -16.23
CA TYR A 220 -1.39 -6.92 -15.67
C TYR A 220 -2.02 -5.63 -15.18
N TYR A 221 -1.65 -5.21 -13.96
CA TYR A 221 -2.08 -3.96 -13.38
C TYR A 221 -0.89 -3.12 -12.94
N LYS A 222 -0.90 -1.85 -13.34
CA LYS A 222 0.09 -0.87 -12.92
C LYS A 222 -0.39 -0.17 -11.65
N LEU A 223 0.27 -0.46 -10.53
CA LEU A 223 0.04 0.27 -9.30
C LEU A 223 0.32 1.77 -9.50
N LYS A 224 -0.53 2.62 -8.91
CA LYS A 224 -0.28 4.06 -8.78
C LYS A 224 -0.77 4.53 -7.42
N VAL A 225 -0.15 5.58 -6.92
CA VAL A 225 -0.55 6.26 -5.70
C VAL A 225 -1.93 6.87 -5.88
N GLY A 226 -2.74 6.79 -4.83
CA GLY A 226 -4.10 7.30 -4.78
C GLY A 226 -5.05 6.62 -5.75
N ASN A 227 -4.58 5.61 -6.51
CA ASN A 227 -5.27 5.08 -7.68
C ASN A 227 -6.73 4.88 -7.42
#